data_AF-A0A958E6V1-F1
#
_entry.id   AF-A0A958E6V1-F1
#
_cell.length_a   1.000
_cell.length_b   1.000
_cell.length_c   1.000
_cell.angle_alpha   90.00
_cell.angle_beta   90.00
_cell.angle_gamma   90.00
#
_symmetry.space_group_name_H-M   'P 1'
#
loop_
_entity.id
_entity.type
_entity.pdbx_description
1 polymer ?
#
loop_
_entity_poly.entity_id
_entity_poly.type
_entity_poly.pdbx_seq_one_letter_code
_entity_poly.pdbx_strand_id
1 'polypeptide(L)'
;MSNPSFYVTIGQNSFLATDFIAQIKSSIPQPYESISWDNKSNNFANISDLLMTYPMLGTHRLIIIDQIKELDEKEQAQLLSYIDAPTPQTTVIWRTTKIDQRKKFSKTLLSKATTIKLESPKLSEMSVWVDKLCQKRNIQIARDAKPFLIDYIGTDIGRLDQEIEKLCLFVHPSTVITKDAVMNLVLKLSGDDIFATTDAIWDQNQKKAFENLHFLFESGVSPFAITSMLVRHVRILFKIQNAMRKRVPQNQWASYIGIPPFTIAKYKQQSQKLTTNACAKALSVLSQLDTDMKSTGIGQNRLLERALISLMHHS
;
A
#
# COMPACT_ATOMS: atom_id res chain seq x y z
N MET A 1 -30.50 10.01 -7.44
CA MET A 1 -30.58 9.42 -6.10
C MET A 1 -30.19 10.51 -5.11
N SER A 2 -31.01 10.79 -4.09
CA SER A 2 -30.63 11.75 -3.06
C SER A 2 -29.47 11.16 -2.26
N ASN A 3 -28.31 11.83 -2.26
CA ASN A 3 -27.21 11.43 -1.40
C ASN A 3 -27.67 11.53 0.07
N PRO A 4 -27.33 10.55 0.93
CA PRO A 4 -27.50 10.67 2.36
C PRO A 4 -26.99 12.03 2.87
N SER A 5 -27.76 12.65 3.76
CA SER A 5 -27.39 13.92 4.38
C SER A 5 -26.29 13.77 5.44
N PHE A 6 -26.12 12.57 6.02
CA PHE A 6 -25.17 12.33 7.11
C PHE A 6 -24.39 11.02 6.96
N TYR A 7 -23.07 11.15 6.90
CA TYR A 7 -22.12 10.04 6.85
C TYR A 7 -21.28 10.00 8.12
N VAL A 8 -21.02 8.79 8.62
CA VAL A 8 -20.03 8.55 9.68
C VAL A 8 -18.94 7.67 9.12
N THR A 9 -17.71 8.18 9.01
CA THR A 9 -16.57 7.39 8.58
C THR A 9 -15.77 6.92 9.80
N ILE A 10 -15.58 5.62 9.94
CA ILE A 10 -14.91 5.01 11.10
C ILE A 10 -13.64 4.31 10.65
N GLY A 11 -12.48 4.79 11.10
CA GLY A 11 -11.20 4.10 10.88
C GLY A 11 -10.02 5.06 10.81
N GLN A 12 -8.83 4.48 10.66
CA GLN A 12 -7.56 5.23 10.65
C GLN A 12 -6.95 5.37 9.25
N ASN A 13 -7.54 4.72 8.23
CA ASN A 13 -6.98 4.75 6.89
C ASN A 13 -7.24 6.12 6.21
N SER A 14 -6.23 6.97 6.20
CA SER A 14 -6.29 8.33 5.65
C SER A 14 -6.50 8.36 4.14
N PHE A 15 -5.98 7.37 3.40
CA PHE A 15 -6.19 7.24 1.97
C PHE A 15 -7.68 7.02 1.66
N LEU A 16 -8.30 6.04 2.31
CA LEU A 16 -9.74 5.76 2.16
C LEU A 16 -10.60 6.95 2.58
N ALA A 17 -10.21 7.66 3.65
CA ALA A 17 -10.90 8.88 4.08
C ALA A 17 -10.88 9.96 2.99
N THR A 18 -9.71 10.17 2.39
CA THR A 18 -9.50 11.20 1.37
C THR A 18 -10.22 10.84 0.07
N ASP A 19 -10.13 9.58 -0.36
CA ASP A 19 -10.83 9.08 -1.54
C ASP A 19 -12.35 9.20 -1.37
N PHE A 20 -12.89 8.82 -0.20
CA PHE A 20 -14.31 8.96 0.09
C PHE A 20 -14.78 10.43 0.05
N ILE A 21 -14.04 11.35 0.68
CA ILE A 21 -14.37 12.79 0.61
C ILE A 21 -14.35 13.28 -0.84
N ALA A 22 -13.37 12.86 -1.64
CA ALA A 22 -13.29 13.25 -3.05
C ALA A 22 -14.50 12.74 -3.86
N GLN A 23 -14.93 11.50 -3.62
CA GLN A 23 -16.13 10.94 -4.24
C GLN A 23 -17.38 11.76 -3.86
N ILE A 24 -17.57 12.08 -2.58
CA ILE A 24 -18.69 12.91 -2.14
C ILE A 24 -18.65 14.29 -2.81
N LYS A 25 -17.50 14.98 -2.81
CA LYS A 25 -17.32 16.28 -3.48
C LYS A 25 -17.69 16.24 -4.97
N SER A 26 -17.36 15.16 -5.67
CA SER A 26 -17.71 14.99 -7.10
C SER A 26 -19.20 14.75 -7.35
N SER A 27 -19.93 14.24 -6.34
CA SER A 27 -21.35 13.92 -6.44
C SER A 27 -22.29 15.05 -6.02
N ILE A 28 -21.77 16.08 -5.35
CA ILE A 28 -22.53 17.22 -4.86
C ILE A 28 -22.74 18.25 -5.97
N PRO A 29 -23.94 18.85 -6.13
CA PRO A 29 -24.18 19.91 -7.11
C PRO A 29 -23.27 21.12 -6.92
N GLN A 30 -22.73 21.62 -8.03
CA GLN A 30 -21.93 22.85 -8.05
C GLN A 30 -22.82 24.08 -8.33
N PRO A 31 -22.52 25.25 -7.73
CA PRO A 31 -21.46 25.50 -6.75
C PRO A 31 -21.85 25.01 -5.34
N TYR A 32 -20.87 24.52 -4.57
CA TYR A 32 -21.07 24.16 -3.16
C TYR A 32 -20.06 24.86 -2.25
N GLU A 33 -20.47 25.12 -1.01
CA GLU A 33 -19.57 25.59 0.05
C GLU A 33 -19.01 24.40 0.86
N SER A 34 -17.71 24.42 1.15
CA SER A 34 -17.03 23.37 1.92
C SER A 34 -16.53 23.96 3.24
N ILE A 35 -16.95 23.36 4.35
CA ILE A 35 -16.49 23.75 5.69
C ILE A 35 -15.86 22.53 6.35
N SER A 36 -14.59 22.64 6.73
CA SER A 36 -13.88 21.62 7.49
C SER A 36 -13.70 22.09 8.93
N TRP A 37 -14.10 21.27 9.89
CA TRP A 37 -14.03 21.56 11.31
C TRP A 37 -13.13 20.55 12.02
N ASP A 38 -11.97 21.00 12.49
CA ASP A 38 -11.05 20.22 13.33
C ASP A 38 -11.27 20.61 14.80
N ASN A 39 -11.88 19.72 15.59
CA ASN A 39 -12.31 20.01 16.96
C ASN A 39 -11.14 19.94 17.98
N LYS A 40 -10.12 20.77 17.76
CA LYS A 40 -9.15 21.11 18.80
C LYS A 40 -9.70 22.13 19.80
N SER A 41 -10.77 22.86 19.44
CA SER A 41 -11.43 23.85 20.30
C SER A 41 -12.88 23.47 20.62
N ASN A 42 -13.17 23.42 21.92
CA ASN A 42 -14.21 22.63 22.57
C ASN A 42 -15.65 23.19 22.44
N ASN A 43 -16.15 23.49 21.23
CA ASN A 43 -17.46 24.14 21.09
C ASN A 43 -18.40 23.47 20.07
N PHE A 44 -19.23 22.55 20.53
CA PHE A 44 -20.29 21.92 19.72
C PHE A 44 -21.40 22.90 19.35
N ALA A 45 -21.62 23.98 20.11
CA ALA A 45 -22.67 24.96 19.78
C ALA A 45 -22.46 25.56 18.38
N ASN A 46 -21.21 25.86 18.04
CA ASN A 46 -20.86 26.35 16.71
C ASN A 46 -21.16 25.33 15.60
N ILE A 47 -20.96 24.04 15.88
CA ILE A 47 -21.31 22.96 14.95
C ILE A 47 -22.83 22.87 14.80
N SER A 48 -23.58 22.92 15.89
CA SER A 48 -25.04 22.88 15.87
C SER A 48 -25.62 24.00 15.00
N ASP A 49 -25.13 25.24 15.15
CA ASP A 49 -25.59 26.38 14.36
C ASP A 49 -25.30 26.20 12.86
N LEU A 50 -24.11 25.68 12.53
CA LEU A 50 -23.73 25.34 11.16
C LEU A 50 -24.59 24.23 10.56
N LEU A 51 -25.00 23.25 11.37
CA LEU A 51 -25.87 22.16 10.92
C LEU A 51 -27.29 22.66 10.64
N MET A 52 -27.79 23.63 11.43
CA MET A 52 -29.17 24.12 11.35
C MET A 52 -29.39 25.28 10.36
N THR A 53 -28.32 25.84 9.80
CA THR A 53 -28.40 26.98 8.87
C THR A 53 -28.35 26.50 7.42
N TYR A 54 -29.17 27.08 6.54
CA TYR A 54 -29.11 26.79 5.10
C TYR A 54 -27.78 27.22 4.46
N PRO A 55 -27.39 26.62 3.33
CA PRO A 55 -26.25 27.08 2.57
C PRO A 55 -26.38 28.57 2.21
N MET A 56 -25.34 29.36 2.53
CA MET A 56 -25.34 30.81 2.23
C MET A 56 -24.64 31.09 0.91
N LEU A 57 -23.60 30.30 0.60
CA LEU A 57 -22.84 30.39 -0.64
C LEU A 57 -23.03 29.09 -1.45
N GLY A 58 -23.81 29.20 -2.53
CA GLY A 58 -24.04 28.11 -3.47
C GLY A 58 -25.28 27.28 -3.17
N THR A 59 -25.45 26.20 -3.93
CA THR A 59 -26.67 25.36 -3.93
C THR A 59 -26.61 24.21 -2.94
N HIS A 60 -25.44 23.94 -2.35
CA HIS A 60 -25.23 22.83 -1.42
C HIS A 60 -24.09 23.14 -0.44
N ARG A 61 -24.14 22.60 0.78
CA ARG A 61 -23.08 22.68 1.78
C ARG A 61 -22.50 21.30 2.05
N LEU A 62 -21.17 21.19 2.07
CA LEU A 62 -20.43 20.05 2.58
C LEU A 62 -19.75 20.41 3.90
N ILE A 63 -20.14 19.74 4.99
CA ILE A 63 -19.51 19.88 6.31
C ILE A 63 -18.67 18.64 6.59
N ILE A 64 -17.39 18.80 6.85
CA ILE A 64 -16.48 17.72 7.25
C ILE A 64 -16.11 17.97 8.71
N ILE A 65 -16.50 17.06 9.60
CA ILE A 65 -16.24 17.15 11.03
C ILE A 65 -15.20 16.12 11.42
N ASP A 66 -14.06 16.58 11.91
CA ASP A 66 -12.96 15.74 12.38
C ASP A 66 -12.98 15.56 13.88
N GLN A 67 -13.01 14.30 14.31
CA GLN A 67 -12.86 13.86 15.71
C GLN A 67 -13.63 14.74 16.70
N ILE A 68 -14.93 14.49 16.82
CA ILE A 68 -15.70 15.13 17.89
C ILE A 68 -15.27 14.50 19.23
N LYS A 69 -14.92 15.34 20.20
CA LYS A 69 -14.75 14.90 21.60
C LYS A 69 -16.06 14.31 22.13
N GLU A 70 -15.98 13.71 23.31
CA GLU A 70 -17.16 13.13 23.96
C GLU A 70 -18.25 14.20 24.12
N LEU A 71 -19.38 14.00 23.42
CA LEU A 71 -20.56 14.86 23.48
C LEU A 71 -21.30 14.62 24.79
N ASP A 72 -21.81 15.68 25.42
CA ASP A 72 -22.72 15.55 26.56
C ASP A 72 -24.11 15.02 26.14
N GLU A 73 -24.98 14.70 27.10
CA GLU A 73 -26.31 14.14 26.79
C GLU A 73 -27.20 15.10 25.98
N LYS A 74 -27.06 16.41 26.19
CA LYS A 74 -27.84 17.44 25.49
C LYS A 74 -27.37 17.58 24.05
N GLU A 75 -26.06 17.65 23.83
CA GLU A 75 -25.42 17.70 22.52
C GLU A 75 -25.71 16.41 21.71
N GLN A 76 -25.68 15.25 22.37
CA GLN A 76 -26.08 13.97 21.77
C GLN A 76 -27.53 13.99 21.29
N ALA A 77 -28.46 14.48 22.12
CA ALA A 77 -29.87 14.59 21.74
C ALA A 77 -30.08 15.57 20.57
N GLN A 78 -29.38 16.70 20.55
CA GLN A 78 -29.42 17.67 19.46
C GLN A 78 -28.93 17.06 18.13
N LEU A 79 -27.80 16.35 18.14
CA LEU A 79 -27.27 15.72 16.93
C LEU A 79 -28.19 14.63 16.40
N LEU A 80 -28.77 13.80 17.28
CA LEU A 80 -29.72 12.76 16.87
C LEU A 80 -31.00 13.36 16.27
N SER A 81 -31.50 14.47 16.84
CA SER A 81 -32.64 15.21 16.30
C SER A 81 -32.35 15.78 14.92
N TYR A 82 -31.14 16.33 14.72
CA TYR A 82 -30.71 16.80 13.40
C TYR A 82 -30.69 15.70 12.35
N ILE A 83 -30.24 14.48 12.70
CA ILE A 83 -30.18 13.38 11.73
C ILE A 83 -31.59 12.92 11.32
N ASP A 84 -32.59 13.03 12.19
CA ASP A 84 -33.99 12.73 11.86
C ASP A 84 -34.59 13.75 10.89
N ALA A 85 -34.19 15.02 11.00
CA ALA A 85 -34.66 16.12 10.16
C ALA A 85 -33.46 16.98 9.69
N PRO A 86 -32.65 16.46 8.75
CA PRO A 86 -31.44 17.13 8.32
C PRO A 86 -31.78 18.39 7.52
N THR A 87 -30.93 19.40 7.62
CA THR A 87 -31.09 20.62 6.82
C THR A 87 -30.97 20.27 5.34
N PRO A 88 -31.94 20.66 4.48
CA PRO A 88 -31.87 20.39 3.05
C PRO A 88 -30.57 20.91 2.44
N GLN A 89 -30.13 20.28 1.35
CA GLN A 89 -28.93 20.69 0.60
C GLN A 89 -27.65 20.74 1.45
N THR A 90 -27.60 19.97 2.55
CA THR A 90 -26.43 19.84 3.40
C THR A 90 -26.02 18.38 3.46
N THR A 91 -24.73 18.13 3.25
CA THR A 91 -24.10 16.83 3.45
C THR A 91 -23.05 16.95 4.54
N VAL A 92 -23.13 16.08 5.53
CA VAL A 92 -22.22 16.04 6.67
C VAL A 92 -21.41 14.75 6.62
N ILE A 93 -20.09 14.87 6.80
CA ILE A 93 -19.17 13.75 6.97
C ILE A 93 -18.53 13.88 8.35
N TRP A 94 -18.93 13.05 9.29
CA TRP A 94 -18.25 12.93 10.58
C TRP A 94 -17.17 11.85 10.50
N ARG A 95 -15.90 12.25 10.59
CA ARG A 95 -14.76 11.35 10.65
C ARG A 95 -14.36 11.05 12.09
N THR A 96 -14.32 9.77 12.43
CA THR A 96 -13.82 9.28 13.71
C THR A 96 -12.90 8.08 13.52
N THR A 97 -11.92 7.90 14.41
CA THR A 97 -11.05 6.72 14.36
C THR A 97 -11.73 5.48 14.93
N LYS A 98 -12.53 5.66 15.99
CA LYS A 98 -13.24 4.60 16.71
C LYS A 98 -14.52 5.17 17.30
N ILE A 99 -15.53 4.33 17.43
CA ILE A 99 -16.79 4.68 18.11
C ILE A 99 -17.17 3.54 19.06
N ASP A 100 -17.51 3.87 20.30
CA ASP A 100 -17.95 2.87 21.28
C ASP A 100 -19.40 2.46 20.99
N GLN A 101 -19.58 1.33 20.31
CA GLN A 101 -20.89 0.80 19.91
C GLN A 101 -21.71 0.25 21.10
N ARG A 102 -21.17 0.22 22.33
CA ARG A 102 -21.93 -0.19 23.52
C ARG A 102 -22.86 0.91 23.99
N LYS A 103 -22.50 2.18 23.78
CA LYS A 103 -23.29 3.35 24.19
C LYS A 103 -24.58 3.47 23.38
N LYS A 104 -25.69 3.83 24.05
CA LYS A 104 -27.01 4.03 23.43
C LYS A 104 -26.97 5.06 22.29
N PHE A 105 -26.28 6.17 22.51
CA PHE A 105 -26.09 7.21 21.49
C PHE A 105 -25.43 6.66 20.23
N SER A 106 -24.28 5.99 20.34
CA SER A 106 -23.56 5.42 19.19
C SER A 106 -24.41 4.43 18.40
N LYS A 107 -25.18 3.55 19.06
CA LYS A 107 -26.08 2.61 18.39
C LYS A 107 -27.15 3.34 17.57
N THR A 108 -27.76 4.36 18.17
CA THR A 108 -28.83 5.16 17.55
C THR A 108 -28.29 6.00 16.39
N LEU A 109 -27.10 6.58 16.56
CA LEU A 109 -26.40 7.32 15.51
C LEU A 109 -26.14 6.43 14.30
N LEU A 110 -25.52 5.27 14.51
CA LEU A 110 -25.14 4.36 13.42
C LEU A 110 -26.33 3.70 12.74
N SER A 111 -27.49 3.58 13.40
CA SER A 111 -28.71 3.09 12.76
C SER A 111 -29.38 4.14 11.87
N LYS A 112 -29.10 5.43 12.07
CA LYS A 112 -29.70 6.55 11.32
C LYS A 112 -28.75 7.12 10.25
N ALA A 113 -27.44 7.12 10.52
CA ALA A 113 -26.42 7.64 9.61
C ALA A 113 -25.91 6.57 8.63
N THR A 114 -25.42 7.00 7.47
CA THR A 114 -24.71 6.10 6.56
C THR A 114 -23.29 5.87 7.06
N THR A 115 -23.00 4.65 7.51
CA THR A 115 -21.71 4.31 8.10
C THR A 115 -20.74 3.77 7.06
N ILE A 116 -19.54 4.35 6.98
CA ILE A 116 -18.46 3.91 6.09
C ILE A 116 -17.27 3.46 6.94
N LYS A 117 -16.83 2.22 6.76
CA LYS A 117 -15.64 1.70 7.44
C LYS A 117 -14.39 2.01 6.61
N LEU A 118 -13.43 2.68 7.23
CA LEU A 118 -12.12 3.01 6.69
C LEU A 118 -11.04 2.10 7.28
N GLU A 119 -11.34 0.79 7.26
CA GLU A 119 -10.40 -0.24 7.69
C GLU A 119 -9.43 -0.53 6.55
N SER A 120 -8.15 -0.69 6.88
CA SER A 120 -7.18 -1.17 5.89
C SER A 120 -7.59 -2.57 5.44
N PRO A 121 -7.58 -2.84 4.13
CA PRO A 121 -7.98 -4.12 3.58
C PRO A 121 -7.05 -5.23 4.04
N LYS A 122 -7.61 -6.42 4.08
CA LYS A 122 -6.84 -7.64 4.30
C LYS A 122 -6.06 -7.98 3.04
N LEU A 123 -4.99 -8.76 3.20
CA LEU A 123 -4.19 -9.24 2.06
C LEU A 123 -5.05 -9.96 1.00
N SER A 124 -6.08 -10.71 1.44
CA SER A 124 -7.05 -11.38 0.57
C SER A 124 -7.88 -10.43 -0.30
N GLU A 125 -8.01 -9.17 0.09
CA GLU A 125 -8.80 -8.15 -0.61
C GLU A 125 -7.93 -7.29 -1.54
N MET A 126 -6.60 -7.39 -1.44
CA MET A 126 -5.68 -6.52 -2.18
C MET A 126 -5.78 -6.69 -3.69
N SER A 127 -6.08 -7.90 -4.18
CA SER A 127 -6.28 -8.13 -5.62
C SER A 127 -7.43 -7.28 -6.19
N VAL A 128 -8.53 -7.16 -5.44
CA VAL A 128 -9.69 -6.34 -5.82
C VAL A 128 -9.33 -4.85 -5.76
N TRP A 129 -8.53 -4.45 -4.77
CA TRP A 129 -8.05 -3.07 -4.66
C TRP A 129 -7.13 -2.68 -5.82
N VAL A 130 -6.21 -3.55 -6.22
CA VAL A 130 -5.36 -3.34 -7.41
C VAL A 130 -6.24 -3.08 -8.64
N ASP A 131 -7.27 -3.90 -8.85
CA ASP A 131 -8.20 -3.72 -9.97
C ASP A 131 -8.93 -2.38 -9.92
N LYS A 132 -9.48 -2.00 -8.76
CA LYS A 132 -10.18 -0.71 -8.59
C LYS A 132 -9.27 0.47 -8.89
N LEU A 133 -8.04 0.45 -8.38
CA LEU A 133 -7.07 1.53 -8.56
C LEU A 133 -6.56 1.64 -10.01
N CYS A 134 -6.41 0.50 -10.70
CA CYS A 134 -6.10 0.48 -12.13
C CYS A 134 -7.28 1.00 -12.96
N GLN A 135 -8.50 0.58 -12.66
CA GLN A 135 -9.72 1.02 -13.34
C GLN A 135 -9.92 2.55 -13.19
N LYS A 136 -9.67 3.11 -12.00
CA LYS A 136 -9.73 4.56 -11.76
C LYS A 136 -8.82 5.36 -12.69
N ARG A 137 -7.73 4.75 -13.18
CA ARG A 137 -6.75 5.35 -14.08
C ARG A 137 -6.88 4.90 -15.54
N ASN A 138 -7.95 4.17 -15.87
CA ASN A 138 -8.17 3.59 -17.20
C ASN A 138 -6.99 2.74 -17.70
N ILE A 139 -6.32 2.03 -16.79
CA ILE A 139 -5.22 1.11 -17.10
C ILE A 139 -5.61 -0.33 -16.75
N GLN A 140 -5.04 -1.29 -17.46
CA GLN A 140 -5.14 -2.70 -17.13
C GLN A 140 -3.85 -3.18 -16.49
N ILE A 141 -3.93 -4.20 -15.64
CA ILE A 141 -2.77 -4.91 -15.11
C ILE A 141 -2.86 -6.39 -15.47
N ALA A 142 -1.75 -6.95 -15.93
CA ALA A 142 -1.69 -8.37 -16.25
C ALA A 142 -1.95 -9.22 -15.01
N ARG A 143 -2.71 -10.32 -15.16
CA ARG A 143 -3.13 -11.17 -14.04
C ARG A 143 -1.95 -11.72 -13.24
N ASP A 144 -0.85 -12.01 -13.92
CA ASP A 144 0.39 -12.53 -13.34
C ASP A 144 1.27 -11.42 -12.73
N ALA A 145 0.97 -10.15 -12.95
CA ALA A 145 1.69 -9.00 -12.38
C ALA A 145 1.15 -8.59 -11.00
N LYS A 146 -0.16 -8.76 -10.76
CA LYS A 146 -0.81 -8.37 -9.49
C LYS A 146 -0.15 -8.98 -8.25
N PRO A 147 0.15 -10.30 -8.20
CA PRO A 147 0.74 -10.89 -7.00
C PRO A 147 2.07 -10.23 -6.65
N PHE A 148 2.90 -9.90 -7.63
CA PHE A 148 4.18 -9.23 -7.39
C PHE A 148 4.01 -7.82 -6.81
N LEU A 149 3.02 -7.08 -7.30
CA LEU A 149 2.73 -5.75 -6.79
C LEU A 149 2.18 -5.81 -5.35
N ILE A 150 1.30 -6.77 -5.06
CA ILE A 150 0.73 -6.99 -3.73
C ILE A 150 1.80 -7.47 -2.76
N ASP A 151 2.63 -8.43 -3.16
CA ASP A 151 3.75 -8.93 -2.35
C ASP A 151 4.75 -7.81 -2.07
N TYR A 152 5.00 -6.92 -3.04
CA TYR A 152 5.88 -5.77 -2.86
C TYR A 152 5.37 -4.79 -1.79
N ILE A 153 4.08 -4.44 -1.88
CA ILE A 153 3.51 -3.30 -1.14
C ILE A 153 2.83 -3.74 0.17
N GLY A 154 2.27 -4.94 0.21
CA GLY A 154 1.46 -5.43 1.31
C GLY A 154 0.04 -4.85 1.28
N THR A 155 -0.47 -4.41 2.44
CA THR A 155 -1.86 -3.93 2.62
C THR A 155 -2.00 -2.42 2.64
N ASP A 156 -0.92 -1.68 2.35
CA ASP A 156 -0.95 -0.22 2.26
C ASP A 156 -1.55 0.23 0.91
N ILE A 157 -2.85 0.54 0.91
CA ILE A 157 -3.55 1.00 -0.29
C ILE A 157 -3.00 2.36 -0.77
N GLY A 158 -2.59 3.24 0.13
CA GLY A 158 -2.09 4.56 -0.25
C GLY A 158 -0.79 4.44 -1.04
N ARG A 159 0.11 3.57 -0.57
CA ARG A 159 1.32 3.24 -1.33
C ARG A 159 1.01 2.46 -2.61
N LEU A 160 0.05 1.54 -2.59
CA LEU A 160 -0.39 0.83 -3.79
C LEU A 160 -0.85 1.78 -4.88
N ASP A 161 -1.65 2.78 -4.51
CA ASP A 161 -2.15 3.81 -5.41
C ASP A 161 -1.00 4.61 -6.06
N GLN A 162 0.00 5.01 -5.27
CA GLN A 162 1.19 5.70 -5.75
C GLN A 162 2.04 4.83 -6.69
N GLU A 163 2.26 3.56 -6.37
CA GLU A 163 3.03 2.67 -7.24
C GLU A 163 2.29 2.36 -8.54
N ILE A 164 0.95 2.21 -8.50
CA ILE A 164 0.14 2.08 -9.71
C ILE A 164 0.25 3.35 -10.57
N GLU A 165 0.22 4.54 -9.97
CA GLU A 165 0.41 5.80 -10.70
C GLU A 165 1.77 5.86 -11.40
N LYS A 166 2.85 5.53 -10.70
CA LYS A 166 4.19 5.45 -11.31
C LYS A 166 4.25 4.41 -12.42
N LEU A 167 3.60 3.25 -12.25
CA LEU A 167 3.52 2.22 -13.29
C LEU A 167 2.76 2.71 -14.52
N CYS A 168 1.69 3.49 -14.35
CA CYS A 168 0.96 4.11 -15.45
C CYS A 168 1.88 5.00 -16.29
N LEU A 169 2.66 5.86 -15.61
CA LEU A 169 3.63 6.73 -16.28
C LEU A 169 4.73 5.92 -16.98
N PHE A 170 5.20 4.84 -16.35
CA PHE A 170 6.28 4.01 -16.86
C PHE A 170 5.90 3.22 -18.12
N VAL A 171 4.68 2.71 -18.20
CA VAL A 171 4.25 1.90 -19.35
C VAL A 171 3.71 2.74 -20.51
N HIS A 172 3.49 4.04 -20.31
CA HIS A 172 3.00 4.93 -21.36
C HIS A 172 3.89 4.86 -22.64
N PRO A 173 3.32 4.75 -23.85
CA PRO A 173 1.90 4.88 -24.21
C PRO A 173 1.04 3.61 -24.09
N SER A 174 1.58 2.51 -23.58
CA SER A 174 0.78 1.30 -23.30
C SER A 174 -0.27 1.54 -22.21
N THR A 175 -1.36 0.78 -22.27
CA THR A 175 -2.43 0.77 -21.26
C THR A 175 -2.43 -0.51 -20.42
N VAL A 176 -1.35 -1.30 -20.48
CA VAL A 176 -1.22 -2.56 -19.74
C VAL A 176 0.06 -2.58 -18.91
N ILE A 177 -0.11 -2.68 -17.58
CA ILE A 177 0.95 -2.93 -16.62
C ILE A 177 1.33 -4.42 -16.70
N THR A 178 2.50 -4.71 -17.25
CA THR A 178 3.04 -6.08 -17.33
C THR A 178 3.78 -6.46 -16.06
N LYS A 179 4.01 -7.76 -15.86
CA LYS A 179 4.84 -8.26 -14.77
C LYS A 179 6.25 -7.68 -14.82
N ASP A 180 6.83 -7.55 -16.02
CA ASP A 180 8.16 -6.94 -16.18
C ASP A 180 8.17 -5.46 -15.82
N ALA A 181 7.09 -4.72 -16.11
CA ALA A 181 6.96 -3.31 -15.69
C ALA A 181 6.88 -3.20 -14.17
N VAL A 182 6.03 -4.02 -13.52
CA VAL A 182 5.96 -4.09 -12.05
C VAL A 182 7.34 -4.36 -11.51
N MET A 183 7.98 -5.45 -11.95
CA MET A 183 9.29 -5.80 -11.42
C MET A 183 10.32 -4.69 -11.69
N ASN A 184 10.40 -4.10 -12.89
CA ASN A 184 11.44 -3.12 -13.19
C ASN A 184 11.28 -1.81 -12.41
N LEU A 185 10.05 -1.33 -12.22
CA LEU A 185 9.81 -0.10 -11.46
C LEU A 185 10.01 -0.33 -9.96
N VAL A 186 9.42 -1.41 -9.43
CA VAL A 186 9.53 -1.83 -8.04
C VAL A 186 10.99 -2.12 -7.67
N LEU A 187 11.74 -2.76 -8.55
CA LEU A 187 13.16 -3.08 -8.33
C LEU A 187 14.08 -1.87 -8.50
N LYS A 188 13.67 -0.77 -9.12
CA LYS A 188 14.55 0.40 -9.29
C LYS A 188 14.71 1.19 -7.99
N LEU A 189 13.72 1.14 -7.11
CA LEU A 189 13.73 1.83 -5.81
C LEU A 189 14.53 1.08 -4.72
N SER A 190 14.85 -0.20 -4.91
CA SER A 190 15.53 -1.06 -3.93
C SER A 190 16.56 -2.02 -4.54
N GLY A 191 16.86 -1.87 -5.83
CA GLY A 191 17.78 -2.75 -6.56
C GLY A 191 19.21 -2.61 -6.06
N ASP A 192 19.68 -1.37 -5.85
CA ASP A 192 21.00 -1.12 -5.29
C ASP A 192 21.12 -1.63 -3.85
N ASP A 193 20.06 -1.52 -3.05
CA ASP A 193 20.02 -2.08 -1.71
C ASP A 193 20.08 -3.61 -1.73
N ILE A 194 19.34 -4.28 -2.62
CA ILE A 194 19.44 -5.74 -2.77
C ILE A 194 20.81 -6.17 -3.28
N PHE A 195 21.43 -5.41 -4.18
CA PHE A 195 22.82 -5.63 -4.55
C PHE A 195 23.74 -5.50 -3.33
N ALA A 196 23.58 -4.44 -2.53
CA ALA A 196 24.39 -4.21 -1.33
C ALA A 196 24.16 -5.29 -0.26
N THR A 197 22.92 -5.72 -0.04
CA THR A 197 22.57 -6.83 0.87
C THR A 197 23.23 -8.11 0.40
N THR A 198 23.05 -8.50 -0.87
CA THR A 198 23.64 -9.73 -1.40
C THR A 198 25.16 -9.71 -1.46
N ASP A 199 25.78 -8.56 -1.77
CA ASP A 199 27.23 -8.38 -1.67
C ASP A 199 27.72 -8.60 -0.24
N ALA A 200 27.04 -7.99 0.74
CA ALA A 200 27.40 -8.18 2.14
C ALA A 200 27.23 -9.63 2.61
N ILE A 201 26.20 -10.35 2.14
CA ILE A 201 26.02 -11.78 2.44
C ILE A 201 27.19 -12.60 1.85
N TRP A 202 27.58 -12.37 0.60
CA TRP A 202 28.65 -13.16 -0.06
C TRP A 202 30.04 -12.79 0.43
N ASP A 203 30.24 -11.55 0.87
CA ASP A 203 31.46 -11.11 1.54
C ASP A 203 31.50 -11.52 3.03
N GLN A 204 30.53 -12.30 3.49
CA GLN A 204 30.34 -12.74 4.88
C GLN A 204 30.34 -11.59 5.90
N ASN A 205 29.95 -10.40 5.47
CA ASN A 205 29.86 -9.21 6.31
C ASN A 205 28.47 -9.13 6.94
N GLN A 206 28.29 -9.88 8.03
CA GLN A 206 27.02 -9.98 8.75
C GLN A 206 26.49 -8.60 9.17
N LYS A 207 27.34 -7.74 9.74
CA LYS A 207 26.93 -6.41 10.19
C LYS A 207 26.28 -5.62 9.04
N LYS A 208 26.97 -5.52 7.91
CA LYS A 208 26.50 -4.77 6.74
C LYS A 208 25.25 -5.42 6.10
N ALA A 209 25.17 -6.75 6.10
CA ALA A 209 24.02 -7.46 5.56
C ALA A 209 22.75 -7.19 6.36
N PHE A 210 22.86 -7.16 7.70
CA PHE A 210 21.75 -6.80 8.60
C PHE A 210 21.41 -5.30 8.51
N GLU A 211 22.40 -4.41 8.44
CA GLU A 211 22.17 -2.98 8.24
C GLU A 211 21.36 -2.71 6.96
N ASN A 212 21.77 -3.30 5.82
CA ASN A 212 21.05 -3.15 4.56
C ASN A 212 19.65 -3.77 4.61
N LEU A 213 19.48 -4.91 5.31
CA LEU A 213 18.18 -5.54 5.48
C LEU A 213 17.23 -4.68 6.33
N HIS A 214 17.71 -4.13 7.46
CA HIS A 214 16.93 -3.25 8.30
C HIS A 214 16.56 -1.96 7.58
N PHE A 215 17.48 -1.40 6.78
CA PHE A 215 17.17 -0.26 5.93
C PHE A 215 16.01 -0.55 4.95
N LEU A 216 15.97 -1.74 4.36
CA LEU A 216 14.83 -2.16 3.51
C LEU A 216 13.52 -2.23 4.30
N PHE A 217 13.54 -2.74 5.53
CA PHE A 217 12.37 -2.77 6.41
C PHE A 217 11.90 -1.35 6.80
N GLU A 218 12.82 -0.47 7.18
CA GLU A 218 12.54 0.92 7.55
C GLU A 218 12.02 1.73 6.37
N SER A 219 12.48 1.41 5.16
CA SER A 219 11.97 1.94 3.89
C SER A 219 10.58 1.37 3.52
N GLY A 220 9.99 0.57 4.42
CA GLY A 220 8.66 -0.02 4.28
C GLY A 220 8.59 -1.18 3.30
N VAL A 221 9.70 -1.70 2.80
CA VAL A 221 9.68 -2.84 1.87
C VAL A 221 9.27 -4.10 2.63
N SER A 222 8.22 -4.79 2.15
CA SER A 222 7.68 -5.95 2.86
C SER A 222 8.68 -7.13 2.88
N PRO A 223 8.62 -8.03 3.87
CA PRO A 223 9.48 -9.23 3.87
C PRO A 223 9.26 -10.16 2.67
N PHE A 224 8.02 -10.27 2.17
CA PHE A 224 7.70 -11.03 0.95
C PHE A 224 8.34 -10.41 -0.29
N ALA A 225 8.33 -9.08 -0.34
CA ALA A 225 8.96 -8.30 -1.37
C ALA A 225 10.48 -8.56 -1.42
N ILE A 226 11.15 -8.37 -0.28
CA ILE A 226 12.60 -8.57 -0.15
C ILE A 226 12.95 -10.02 -0.54
N THR A 227 12.18 -11.00 -0.05
CA THR A 227 12.37 -12.41 -0.43
C THR A 227 12.26 -12.62 -1.94
N SER A 228 11.23 -12.08 -2.58
CA SER A 228 11.05 -12.17 -4.04
C SER A 228 12.19 -11.53 -4.81
N MET A 229 12.68 -10.38 -4.32
CA MET A 229 13.82 -9.68 -4.91
C MET A 229 15.12 -10.48 -4.76
N LEU A 230 15.40 -11.05 -3.59
CA LEU A 230 16.54 -11.94 -3.35
C LEU A 230 16.48 -13.17 -4.26
N VAL A 231 15.31 -13.81 -4.39
CA VAL A 231 15.12 -14.98 -5.29
C VAL A 231 15.44 -14.61 -6.74
N ARG A 232 14.88 -13.49 -7.23
CA ARG A 232 15.18 -13.00 -8.59
C ARG A 232 16.67 -12.73 -8.76
N HIS A 233 17.28 -12.07 -7.79
CA HIS A 233 18.70 -11.70 -7.81
C HIS A 233 19.59 -12.93 -7.95
N VAL A 234 19.39 -13.94 -7.09
CA VAL A 234 20.14 -15.20 -7.14
C VAL A 234 19.90 -15.95 -8.45
N ARG A 235 18.66 -15.95 -8.99
CA ARG A 235 18.37 -16.53 -10.32
C ARG A 235 19.14 -15.84 -11.44
N ILE A 236 19.28 -14.51 -11.39
CA ILE A 236 20.07 -13.76 -12.38
C ILE A 236 21.54 -14.15 -12.30
N LEU A 237 22.12 -14.20 -11.08
CA LEU A 237 23.50 -14.65 -10.87
C LEU A 237 23.73 -16.06 -11.43
N PHE A 238 22.81 -16.98 -11.15
CA PHE A 238 22.85 -18.35 -11.70
C PHE A 238 22.77 -18.37 -13.24
N LYS A 239 21.88 -17.57 -13.85
CA LYS A 239 21.76 -17.45 -15.30
C LYS A 239 23.03 -16.89 -15.94
N ILE A 240 23.68 -15.90 -15.32
CA ILE A 240 24.98 -15.39 -15.79
C ILE A 240 26.04 -16.48 -15.74
N GLN A 241 26.17 -17.21 -14.63
CA GLN A 241 27.14 -18.30 -14.54
C GLN A 241 26.90 -19.36 -15.62
N ASN A 242 25.65 -19.68 -15.92
CA ASN A 242 25.30 -20.62 -16.99
C ASN A 242 25.65 -20.06 -18.38
N ALA A 243 25.38 -18.77 -18.64
CA ALA A 243 25.76 -18.10 -19.89
C ALA A 243 27.29 -18.10 -20.10
N MET A 244 28.06 -17.86 -19.03
CA MET A 244 29.53 -17.97 -19.04
C MET A 244 30.00 -19.38 -19.38
N ARG A 245 29.43 -20.40 -18.72
CA ARG A 245 29.76 -21.82 -18.97
C ARG A 245 29.46 -22.24 -20.41
N LYS A 246 28.32 -21.79 -20.95
CA LYS A 246 27.89 -22.05 -22.33
C LYS A 246 28.59 -21.17 -23.39
N ARG A 247 29.49 -20.27 -22.97
CA ARG A 247 30.20 -19.31 -23.83
C ARG A 247 29.25 -18.47 -24.69
N VAL A 248 28.08 -18.10 -24.15
CA VAL A 248 27.15 -17.19 -24.82
C VAL A 248 27.84 -15.83 -24.98
N PRO A 249 27.80 -15.19 -26.16
CA PRO A 249 28.38 -13.86 -26.36
C PRO A 249 27.82 -12.82 -25.38
N GLN A 250 28.69 -12.03 -24.73
CA GLN A 250 28.28 -11.10 -23.66
C GLN A 250 27.26 -10.05 -24.12
N ASN A 251 27.35 -9.61 -25.38
CA ASN A 251 26.38 -8.68 -25.98
C ASN A 251 24.95 -9.26 -26.09
N GLN A 252 24.78 -10.58 -25.98
CA GLN A 252 23.48 -11.25 -25.98
C GLN A 252 22.95 -11.53 -24.56
N TRP A 253 23.73 -11.27 -23.50
CA TRP A 253 23.32 -11.66 -22.15
C TRP A 253 22.08 -10.92 -21.66
N ALA A 254 21.95 -9.63 -21.96
CA ALA A 254 20.81 -8.82 -21.52
C ALA A 254 19.48 -9.40 -22.02
N SER A 255 19.39 -9.72 -23.31
CA SER A 255 18.21 -10.35 -23.93
C SER A 255 18.05 -11.80 -23.50
N TYR A 256 19.14 -12.57 -23.42
CA TYR A 256 19.11 -13.98 -23.01
C TYR A 256 18.62 -14.18 -21.56
N ILE A 257 18.95 -13.25 -20.67
CA ILE A 257 18.62 -13.34 -19.23
C ILE A 257 17.31 -12.61 -18.91
N GLY A 258 16.99 -11.55 -19.67
CA GLY A 258 15.84 -10.68 -19.43
C GLY A 258 16.14 -9.57 -18.42
N ILE A 259 17.30 -8.92 -18.52
CA ILE A 259 17.70 -7.82 -17.60
C ILE A 259 18.23 -6.61 -18.38
N PRO A 260 18.16 -5.39 -17.81
CA PRO A 260 18.65 -4.19 -18.47
C PRO A 260 20.17 -4.26 -18.77
N PRO A 261 20.64 -3.86 -19.96
CA PRO A 261 22.05 -4.00 -20.36
C PRO A 261 23.06 -3.39 -19.38
N PHE A 262 22.73 -2.24 -18.79
CA PHE A 262 23.62 -1.53 -17.85
C PHE A 262 23.88 -2.32 -16.55
N THR A 263 22.99 -3.25 -16.18
CA THR A 263 23.15 -4.08 -14.95
C THR A 263 24.08 -5.28 -15.15
N ILE A 264 24.39 -5.64 -16.40
CA ILE A 264 25.16 -6.85 -16.72
C ILE A 264 26.53 -6.84 -16.06
N ALA A 265 27.23 -5.70 -16.07
CA ALA A 265 28.56 -5.59 -15.49
C ALA A 265 28.56 -5.90 -13.99
N LYS A 266 27.61 -5.31 -13.24
CA LYS A 266 27.47 -5.51 -11.79
C LYS A 266 27.12 -6.96 -11.45
N TYR A 267 26.14 -7.53 -12.14
CA TYR A 267 25.79 -8.94 -11.95
C TYR A 267 26.92 -9.90 -12.34
N LYS A 268 27.67 -9.61 -13.41
CA LYS A 268 28.83 -10.41 -13.83
C LYS A 268 29.88 -10.43 -12.72
N GLN A 269 30.27 -9.26 -12.20
CA GLN A 269 31.25 -9.15 -11.12
C GLN A 269 30.82 -9.94 -9.88
N GLN A 270 29.58 -9.76 -9.43
CA GLN A 270 29.09 -10.47 -8.25
C GLN A 270 28.96 -11.98 -8.49
N SER A 271 28.55 -12.40 -9.69
CA SER A 271 28.40 -13.83 -10.02
C SER A 271 29.70 -14.62 -9.96
N GLN A 272 30.86 -13.95 -10.14
CA GLN A 272 32.18 -14.55 -10.06
C GLN A 272 32.62 -14.88 -8.63
N LYS A 273 32.01 -14.24 -7.61
CA LYS A 273 32.26 -14.53 -6.19
C LYS A 273 31.58 -15.81 -5.72
N LEU A 274 30.61 -16.33 -6.48
CA LEU A 274 29.79 -17.47 -6.08
C LEU A 274 30.04 -18.70 -6.94
N THR A 275 29.83 -19.87 -6.36
CA THR A 275 29.70 -21.12 -7.12
C THR A 275 28.26 -21.35 -7.56
N THR A 276 28.08 -22.17 -8.60
CA THR A 276 26.74 -22.59 -9.04
C THR A 276 26.01 -23.39 -7.98
N ASN A 277 26.74 -24.15 -7.15
CA ASN A 277 26.20 -24.86 -6.00
C ASN A 277 25.72 -23.89 -4.91
N ALA A 278 26.49 -22.82 -4.62
CA ALA A 278 26.08 -21.79 -3.67
C ALA A 278 24.79 -21.09 -4.12
N CYS A 279 24.65 -20.77 -5.41
CA CYS A 279 23.40 -20.22 -5.96
C CYS A 279 22.21 -21.18 -5.78
N ALA A 280 22.40 -22.48 -6.06
CA ALA A 280 21.36 -23.48 -5.90
C ALA A 280 20.92 -23.62 -4.43
N LYS A 281 21.87 -23.64 -3.49
CA LYS A 281 21.59 -23.65 -2.05
C LYS A 281 20.86 -22.39 -1.60
N ALA A 282 21.31 -21.22 -2.05
CA ALA A 282 20.65 -19.95 -1.74
C ALA A 282 19.19 -19.93 -2.22
N LEU A 283 18.91 -20.44 -3.42
CA LEU A 283 17.54 -20.59 -3.91
C LEU A 283 16.72 -21.57 -3.07
N SER A 284 17.33 -22.66 -2.57
CA SER A 284 16.65 -23.60 -1.66
C SER A 284 16.28 -22.92 -0.34
N VAL A 285 17.20 -22.16 0.27
CA VAL A 285 16.94 -21.42 1.51
C VAL A 285 15.82 -20.39 1.31
N LEU A 286 15.87 -19.63 0.23
CA LEU A 286 14.85 -18.61 -0.06
C LEU A 286 13.49 -19.24 -0.43
N SER A 287 13.47 -20.42 -1.04
CA SER A 287 12.23 -21.16 -1.30
C SER A 287 11.59 -21.69 -0.02
N GLN A 288 12.42 -22.14 0.95
CA GLN A 288 11.93 -22.54 2.26
C GLN A 288 11.38 -21.33 3.01
N LEU A 289 12.08 -20.19 2.96
CA LEU A 289 11.62 -18.94 3.55
C LEU A 289 10.24 -18.53 3.02
N ASP A 290 10.03 -18.55 1.71
CA ASP A 290 8.74 -18.22 1.09
C ASP A 290 7.61 -19.14 1.60
N THR A 291 7.91 -20.42 1.79
CA THR A 291 6.98 -21.39 2.36
C THR A 291 6.67 -21.07 3.83
N ASP A 292 7.71 -20.83 4.63
CA ASP A 292 7.58 -20.55 6.07
C ASP A 292 6.81 -19.25 6.33
N MET A 293 7.02 -18.21 5.51
CA MET A 293 6.28 -16.95 5.62
C MET A 293 4.77 -17.11 5.35
N LYS A 294 4.38 -18.13 4.57
CA LYS A 294 2.99 -18.41 4.20
C LYS A 294 2.30 -19.39 5.15
N SER A 295 3.06 -20.25 5.82
CA SER A 295 2.52 -21.35 6.62
C SER A 295 2.69 -21.18 8.14
N THR A 296 3.62 -20.33 8.60
CA THR A 296 3.95 -20.21 10.02
C THR A 296 3.43 -18.91 10.65
N GLY A 297 3.12 -18.94 11.96
CA GLY A 297 2.77 -17.76 12.75
C GLY A 297 3.96 -16.93 13.23
N ILE A 298 5.18 -17.24 12.77
CA ILE A 298 6.40 -16.51 13.16
C ILE A 298 6.42 -15.18 12.39
N GLY A 299 6.83 -14.10 13.05
CA GLY A 299 6.99 -12.79 12.40
C GLY A 299 7.90 -12.87 11.16
N GLN A 300 7.42 -12.35 10.03
CA GLN A 300 8.05 -12.48 8.72
C GLN A 300 9.46 -11.86 8.68
N ASN A 301 9.68 -10.72 9.36
CA ASN A 301 11.00 -10.09 9.47
C ASN A 301 12.01 -11.05 10.10
N ARG A 302 11.60 -11.75 11.18
CA ARG A 302 12.45 -12.70 11.90
C ARG A 302 12.77 -13.94 11.06
N LEU A 303 11.82 -14.40 10.24
CA LEU A 303 12.09 -15.49 9.29
C LEU A 303 13.14 -15.08 8.26
N LEU A 304 13.06 -13.84 7.76
CA LEU A 304 13.99 -13.32 6.76
C LEU A 304 15.39 -13.11 7.36
N GLU A 305 15.50 -12.58 8.58
CA GLU A 305 16.76 -12.50 9.33
C GLU A 305 17.42 -13.88 9.51
N ARG A 306 16.63 -14.90 9.89
CA ARG A 306 17.12 -16.29 10.00
C ARG A 306 17.61 -16.82 8.66
N ALA A 307 16.86 -16.58 7.59
CA ALA A 307 17.28 -16.99 6.26
C ALA A 307 18.58 -16.27 5.83
N LEU A 308 18.74 -15.00 6.16
CA LEU A 308 19.95 -14.24 5.88
C LEU A 308 21.17 -14.86 6.59
N ILE A 309 21.02 -15.30 7.85
CA ILE A 309 22.04 -16.07 8.57
C ILE A 309 22.35 -17.38 7.84
N SER A 310 21.33 -18.16 7.45
CA SER A 310 21.52 -19.41 6.70
C SER A 310 22.22 -19.21 5.36
N LEU A 311 21.99 -18.08 4.69
CA LEU A 311 22.67 -17.75 3.44
C LEU A 311 24.18 -17.52 3.64
N MET A 312 24.61 -16.91 4.76
CA MET A 312 26.02 -16.66 5.06
C MET A 312 26.79 -17.92 5.50
N HIS A 313 26.14 -18.85 6.18
CA HIS A 313 26.78 -20.10 6.62
C HIS A 313 26.92 -21.15 5.51
N HIS A 314 26.35 -20.91 4.33
CA HIS A 314 26.31 -21.86 3.21
C HIS A 314 26.90 -21.31 1.90
N SER A 315 27.40 -20.07 1.91
CA SER A 315 28.13 -19.41 0.83
C SER A 315 29.62 -19.73 0.84
#